data_AF-A0A4R0PEK2-F1
#
_entry.id   AF-A0A4R0PEK2-F1
#
_cell.length_a   1.000
_cell.length_b   1.000
_cell.length_c   1.000
_cell.angle_alpha   90.00
_cell.angle_beta   90.00
_cell.angle_gamma   90.00
#
_symmetry.space_group_name_H-M   'P 1'
#
loop_
_entity.id
_entity.type
_entity.pdbx_description
1 polymer ?
#
loop_
_entity_poly.entity_id
_entity_poly.type
_entity_poly.pdbx_seq_one_letter_code
_entity_poly.pdbx_strand_id
1 'polypeptide(L)'
;MPVFVWEDVSMGTLIAATCQGFLNFHVLPPVDAAVRSLKDLPAVLVLILPAAFPASTAYAAIDNVARAAGTHEGTTVETPDAPAAVDVEPAVATLSATATGVLDVSGGEDSDAADAGDRVIVSVSVRNEGNVSVTGVQAAAIFSIDGVAATGTLSEFDPSSAAIEPGAAQEFTASFTLSAADVFRSAGREDGILATASAAGDGPSGAVAADASASVAVMANPRLSLTKEATLAKADGNSGTGAETGDTISYVYTVSNIGNVAITAVTISDLHEGSTLLSAEAGGVETGPWNETELKADVLELNDDTSGTNGSWDVLGAGGAITFTYNHTVTQAEFEAQ
;
A
#
# COMPACT_ATOMS: atom_id res chain seq x y z
N MET A 1 -57.47 -13.74 1.93
CA MET A 1 -57.49 -12.94 3.16
C MET A 1 -58.25 -13.74 4.21
N PRO A 2 -57.64 -14.23 5.29
CA PRO A 2 -58.42 -14.73 6.41
C PRO A 2 -58.83 -13.54 7.29
N VAL A 3 -60.12 -13.48 7.63
CA VAL A 3 -60.68 -12.56 8.62
C VAL A 3 -60.58 -13.27 9.96
N PHE A 4 -59.78 -12.74 10.89
CA PHE A 4 -59.81 -13.17 12.29
C PHE A 4 -60.78 -12.26 13.04
N VAL A 5 -61.89 -12.84 13.50
CA VAL A 5 -62.82 -12.19 14.43
C VAL A 5 -62.37 -12.55 15.84
N TRP A 6 -61.97 -11.55 16.62
CA TRP A 6 -61.75 -11.72 18.06
C TRP A 6 -63.08 -11.50 18.77
N GLU A 7 -63.65 -12.56 19.34
CA GLU A 7 -64.72 -12.43 20.33
C GLU A 7 -64.09 -12.32 21.73
N ASP A 8 -64.40 -11.20 22.37
CA ASP A 8 -64.34 -10.92 23.81
C ASP A 8 -62.94 -10.81 24.47
N VAL A 9 -62.50 -9.57 24.69
CA VAL A 9 -61.40 -9.25 25.62
C VAL A 9 -62.01 -8.67 26.89
N SER A 10 -62.35 -9.53 27.83
CA SER A 10 -62.64 -9.10 29.20
C SER A 10 -61.33 -8.92 29.98
N MET A 11 -61.13 -7.72 30.51
CA MET A 11 -60.22 -7.34 31.59
C MET A 11 -58.70 -7.45 31.35
N GLY A 12 -58.09 -6.27 31.23
CA GLY A 12 -56.90 -5.88 32.01
C GLY A 12 -55.60 -6.64 31.75
N THR A 13 -54.76 -6.08 30.87
CA THR A 13 -53.35 -5.73 31.14
C THR A 13 -52.77 -5.15 29.84
N LEU A 14 -52.51 -3.85 29.80
CA LEU A 14 -51.70 -3.25 28.75
C LEU A 14 -50.24 -3.46 29.17
N ILE A 15 -49.56 -4.48 28.65
CA ILE A 15 -48.11 -4.60 28.82
C ILE A 15 -47.49 -3.52 27.94
N ALA A 16 -47.07 -2.41 28.55
CA ALA A 16 -46.28 -1.39 27.87
C ALA A 16 -44.89 -1.96 27.60
N ALA A 17 -44.66 -2.46 26.38
CA ALA A 17 -43.32 -2.70 25.88
C ALA A 17 -42.66 -1.33 25.66
N THR A 18 -41.73 -0.94 26.54
CA THR A 18 -40.86 0.22 26.32
C THR A 18 -39.92 -0.09 25.16
N CYS A 19 -40.34 0.24 23.95
CA CYS A 19 -39.49 0.22 22.77
C CYS A 19 -38.71 1.54 22.71
N GLN A 20 -37.40 1.52 22.99
CA GLN A 20 -36.51 2.63 22.68
C GLN A 20 -36.24 2.64 21.17
N GLY A 21 -37.14 3.25 20.41
CA GLY A 21 -36.99 3.47 18.97
C GLY A 21 -38.09 4.39 18.46
N PHE A 22 -37.70 5.51 17.85
CA PHE A 22 -38.54 6.63 17.39
C PHE A 22 -39.91 6.22 16.83
N LEU A 23 -40.99 6.41 17.61
CA LEU A 23 -42.34 6.55 17.06
C LEU A 23 -42.55 8.02 16.66
N ASN A 24 -42.52 8.31 15.35
CA ASN A 24 -43.05 9.56 14.83
C ASN A 24 -44.58 9.50 14.85
N PHE A 25 -45.21 10.11 15.86
CA PHE A 25 -46.65 10.35 15.86
C PHE A 25 -46.99 11.48 14.89
N HIS A 26 -47.68 11.16 13.79
CA HIS A 26 -48.42 12.18 13.03
C HIS A 26 -49.74 12.45 13.75
N VAL A 27 -49.82 13.58 14.44
CA VAL A 27 -51.06 14.07 15.07
C VAL A 27 -51.91 14.72 13.98
N LEU A 28 -53.06 14.12 13.66
CA LEU A 28 -54.13 14.80 12.91
C LEU A 28 -54.88 15.77 13.85
N PRO A 29 -55.42 16.89 13.32
CA PRO A 29 -55.96 18.01 14.12
C PRO A 29 -57.18 17.59 14.98
N PRO A 30 -57.51 18.37 16.02
CA PRO A 30 -58.38 17.91 17.11
C PRO A 30 -59.83 17.78 16.62
N VAL A 31 -60.43 16.63 16.87
CA VAL A 31 -61.90 16.52 16.90
C VAL A 31 -62.33 16.82 18.32
N ASP A 32 -63.31 17.72 18.43
CA ASP A 32 -63.84 18.34 19.64
C ASP A 32 -63.99 17.45 20.87
N ALA A 33 -63.88 18.10 22.03
CA ALA A 33 -63.93 17.52 23.37
C ALA A 33 -65.28 16.82 23.67
N ALA A 34 -65.42 15.53 23.30
CA ALA A 34 -66.47 14.65 23.82
C ALA A 34 -66.19 13.15 23.59
N VAL A 35 -65.09 12.60 24.11
CA VAL A 35 -64.93 11.12 24.18
C VAL A 35 -64.60 10.72 25.62
N ARG A 36 -65.62 10.23 26.34
CA ARG A 36 -65.52 9.76 27.73
C ARG A 36 -65.43 8.23 27.87
N SER A 37 -65.46 7.48 26.77
CA SER A 37 -65.38 6.01 26.76
C SER A 37 -65.03 5.47 25.37
N LEU A 38 -64.20 4.41 25.31
CA LEU A 38 -63.84 3.73 24.04
C LEU A 38 -65.03 3.04 23.35
N LYS A 39 -66.18 2.87 24.01
CA LYS A 39 -67.36 2.20 23.46
C LYS A 39 -68.14 3.03 22.42
N ASP A 40 -67.88 4.34 22.33
CA ASP A 40 -68.64 5.26 21.47
C ASP A 40 -67.96 5.56 20.12
N LEU A 41 -66.84 4.88 19.80
CA LEU A 41 -66.19 5.02 18.49
C LEU A 41 -66.96 4.20 17.44
N PRO A 42 -67.34 4.78 16.29
CA PRO A 42 -67.88 4.00 15.19
C PRO A 42 -66.82 2.97 14.77
N ALA A 43 -67.21 1.70 14.81
CA ALA A 43 -66.37 0.57 14.48
C ALA A 43 -65.78 0.75 13.07
N VAL A 44 -64.52 1.19 13.01
CA VAL A 44 -63.45 0.77 12.10
C VAL A 44 -62.24 1.66 12.46
N LEU A 45 -61.45 1.23 13.45
CA LEU A 45 -60.05 1.64 13.54
C LEU A 45 -59.26 0.67 12.66
N VAL A 46 -59.00 1.05 11.41
CA VAL A 46 -58.04 0.31 10.57
C VAL A 46 -56.65 0.60 11.13
N LEU A 47 -56.17 -0.27 12.02
CA LEU A 47 -54.75 -0.34 12.32
C LEU A 47 -54.06 -0.92 11.09
N ILE A 48 -53.53 -0.07 10.21
CA ILE A 48 -52.55 -0.51 9.21
C ILE A 48 -51.28 -0.82 9.99
N LEU A 49 -51.15 -2.07 10.44
CA LEU A 49 -49.87 -2.57 10.93
C LEU A 49 -48.89 -2.54 9.75
N PRO A 50 -47.76 -1.82 9.83
CA PRO A 50 -46.70 -2.02 8.84
C PRO A 50 -46.35 -3.50 8.82
N ALA A 51 -46.12 -4.02 7.61
CA ALA A 51 -45.82 -5.41 7.35
C ALA A 51 -44.83 -5.96 8.38
N ALA A 52 -45.18 -7.10 8.98
CA ALA A 52 -44.34 -7.93 9.83
C ALA A 52 -43.28 -7.15 10.62
N PHE A 53 -43.57 -6.80 11.87
CA PHE A 53 -42.50 -6.59 12.83
C PHE A 53 -41.55 -7.80 12.69
N PRO A 54 -40.25 -7.60 12.39
CA PRO A 54 -39.33 -8.72 12.46
C PRO A 54 -39.54 -9.33 13.84
N ALA A 55 -39.75 -10.65 13.89
CA ALA A 55 -39.77 -11.36 15.16
C ALA A 55 -38.61 -10.81 15.98
N SER A 56 -38.89 -10.32 17.20
CA SER A 56 -37.86 -9.96 18.17
C SER A 56 -36.77 -11.01 18.03
N THR A 57 -35.59 -10.63 17.52
CA THR A 57 -34.46 -11.55 17.45
C THR A 57 -34.21 -11.92 18.90
N ALA A 58 -34.67 -13.11 19.29
CA ALA A 58 -34.46 -13.62 20.63
C ALA A 58 -32.94 -13.69 20.79
N TYR A 59 -32.39 -12.85 21.66
CA TYR A 59 -31.02 -13.05 22.11
C TYR A 59 -30.96 -14.44 22.74
N ALA A 60 -29.84 -15.13 22.56
CA ALA A 60 -29.61 -16.33 23.35
C ALA A 60 -29.69 -15.93 24.83
N ALA A 61 -30.40 -16.68 25.64
CA ALA A 61 -30.52 -16.44 27.06
C ALA A 61 -30.01 -17.67 27.83
N ILE A 62 -29.40 -17.43 28.98
CA ILE A 62 -29.07 -18.47 29.95
C ILE A 62 -30.29 -18.62 30.85
N ASP A 63 -31.08 -19.66 30.59
CA ASP A 63 -32.23 -20.03 31.40
C ASP A 63 -31.81 -20.94 32.57
N ASN A 64 -32.29 -20.62 33.77
CA ASN A 64 -32.16 -21.44 34.95
C ASN A 64 -33.55 -21.69 35.56
N VAL A 65 -33.87 -22.94 35.86
CA VAL A 65 -35.16 -23.33 36.41
C VAL A 65 -34.95 -23.99 37.76
N ALA A 66 -35.56 -23.42 38.80
CA ALA A 66 -35.52 -23.98 40.15
C ALA A 66 -36.85 -24.65 40.50
N ARG A 67 -36.78 -25.75 41.25
CA ARG A 67 -37.93 -26.41 41.83
C ARG A 67 -37.59 -26.92 43.23
N ALA A 68 -38.50 -26.77 44.18
CA ALA A 68 -38.35 -27.30 45.52
C ALA A 68 -39.30 -28.48 45.73
N ALA A 69 -38.81 -29.52 46.39
CA ALA A 69 -39.57 -30.71 46.74
C ALA A 69 -39.31 -31.09 48.21
N GLY A 70 -40.33 -31.63 48.87
CA GLY A 70 -40.26 -32.17 50.23
C GLY A 70 -41.24 -33.32 50.41
N THR A 71 -41.17 -34.01 51.54
CA THR A 71 -42.09 -35.10 51.87
C THR A 71 -42.78 -34.89 53.22
N HIS A 72 -44.07 -35.17 53.28
CA HIS A 72 -44.85 -35.20 54.51
C HIS A 72 -45.71 -36.47 54.54
N GLU A 73 -45.55 -37.29 55.57
CA GLU A 73 -46.27 -38.56 55.75
C GLU A 73 -46.23 -39.49 54.51
N GLY A 74 -45.10 -39.51 53.81
CA GLY A 74 -44.90 -40.34 52.62
C GLY A 74 -45.46 -39.74 51.32
N THR A 75 -46.09 -38.56 51.36
CA THR A 75 -46.54 -37.82 50.17
C THR A 75 -45.49 -36.78 49.78
N THR A 76 -45.11 -36.75 48.50
CA THR A 76 -44.24 -35.69 47.97
C THR A 76 -45.05 -34.42 47.71
N VAL A 77 -44.54 -33.29 48.18
CA VAL A 77 -45.05 -31.94 47.90
C VAL A 77 -43.97 -31.18 47.15
N GLU A 78 -44.31 -30.59 46.01
CA GLU A 78 -43.35 -29.91 45.14
C GLU A 78 -43.90 -28.56 44.67
N THR A 79 -43.02 -27.59 44.44
CA THR A 79 -43.39 -26.32 43.83
C THR A 79 -43.56 -26.48 42.32
N PRO A 80 -44.28 -25.56 41.65
CA PRO A 80 -44.08 -25.33 40.22
C PRO A 80 -42.64 -24.93 39.91
N ASP A 81 -42.27 -25.03 38.64
CA ASP A 81 -41.00 -24.53 38.12
C ASP A 81 -40.94 -23.00 38.26
N ALA A 82 -39.79 -22.50 38.74
CA ALA A 82 -39.48 -21.08 38.86
C ALA A 82 -38.33 -20.74 37.89
N PRO A 83 -38.64 -20.26 36.66
CA PRO A 83 -37.62 -19.89 35.68
C PRO A 83 -37.02 -18.50 35.96
N ALA A 84 -35.74 -18.35 35.63
CA ALA A 84 -35.01 -17.09 35.55
C ALA A 84 -34.11 -17.12 34.32
N ALA A 85 -34.02 -16.01 33.59
CA ALA A 85 -33.23 -15.90 32.36
C ALA A 85 -32.29 -14.69 32.42
N VAL A 86 -31.11 -14.82 31.84
CA VAL A 86 -30.17 -13.71 31.61
C VAL A 86 -29.80 -13.67 30.13
N ASP A 87 -29.97 -12.53 29.49
CA ASP A 87 -29.61 -12.35 28.08
C ASP A 87 -28.09 -12.45 27.89
N VAL A 88 -27.68 -13.11 26.81
CA VAL A 88 -26.29 -13.20 26.37
C VAL A 88 -26.04 -12.14 25.32
N GLU A 89 -24.92 -11.43 25.47
CA GLU A 89 -24.46 -10.47 24.46
C GLU A 89 -24.25 -11.18 23.11
N PRO A 90 -24.66 -10.60 21.98
CA PRO A 90 -24.49 -11.24 20.69
C PRO A 90 -23.01 -11.47 20.40
N ALA A 91 -22.69 -12.57 19.73
CA ALA A 91 -21.36 -12.82 19.23
C ALA A 91 -21.02 -11.78 18.15
N VAL A 92 -19.96 -11.00 18.37
CA VAL A 92 -19.46 -9.98 17.46
C VAL A 92 -18.00 -10.30 17.17
N ALA A 93 -17.69 -10.56 15.90
CA ALA A 93 -16.33 -10.69 15.40
C ALA A 93 -16.01 -9.44 14.57
N THR A 94 -14.99 -8.69 14.95
CA THR A 94 -14.55 -7.48 14.23
C THR A 94 -13.03 -7.38 14.32
N LEU A 95 -12.39 -7.12 13.18
CA LEU A 95 -10.95 -6.91 13.12
C LEU A 95 -10.63 -5.43 12.91
N SER A 96 -9.52 -4.97 13.48
CA SER A 96 -8.82 -3.75 13.09
C SER A 96 -7.40 -4.12 12.65
N ALA A 97 -6.82 -3.36 11.73
CA ALA A 97 -5.46 -3.61 11.24
C ALA A 97 -4.66 -2.31 11.17
N THR A 98 -3.36 -2.41 11.42
CA THR A 98 -2.38 -1.37 11.15
C THR A 98 -1.20 -1.98 10.41
N ALA A 99 -0.60 -1.22 9.50
CA ALA A 99 0.55 -1.67 8.73
C ALA A 99 1.71 -0.71 8.92
N THR A 100 2.92 -1.25 8.92
CA THR A 100 4.18 -0.50 8.88
C THR A 100 5.08 -1.10 7.82
N GLY A 101 5.94 -0.27 7.24
CA GLY A 101 6.94 -0.70 6.27
C GLY A 101 8.29 -0.09 6.61
N VAL A 102 9.34 -0.90 6.60
CA VAL A 102 10.72 -0.47 6.82
C VAL A 102 11.55 -0.85 5.61
N LEU A 103 12.25 0.12 5.03
CA LEU A 103 13.21 -0.14 3.96
C LEU A 103 14.52 -0.68 4.56
N ASP A 104 14.95 -1.83 4.07
CA ASP A 104 16.21 -2.50 4.36
C ASP A 104 17.09 -2.47 3.10
N VAL A 105 18.18 -1.70 3.16
CA VAL A 105 19.14 -1.45 2.08
C VAL A 105 20.36 -2.37 2.11
N SER A 106 20.27 -3.49 2.86
CA SER A 106 21.36 -4.46 2.95
C SER A 106 21.33 -5.53 1.85
N GLY A 107 20.34 -5.47 0.95
CA GLY A 107 20.00 -6.54 0.02
C GLY A 107 20.64 -6.41 -1.36
N GLY A 108 20.98 -5.20 -1.80
CA GLY A 108 21.58 -4.97 -3.11
C GLY A 108 23.05 -4.57 -3.12
N GLU A 109 23.45 -3.82 -4.14
CA GLU A 109 24.85 -3.53 -4.50
C GLU A 109 25.40 -2.31 -3.73
N ASP A 110 24.55 -1.40 -3.29
CA ASP A 110 24.89 -0.17 -2.57
C ASP A 110 24.17 -0.08 -1.22
N SER A 111 24.92 -0.19 -0.12
CA SER A 111 24.34 -0.13 1.23
C SER A 111 23.92 1.28 1.67
N ASP A 112 24.26 2.31 0.89
CA ASP A 112 24.00 3.70 1.25
C ASP A 112 22.73 4.26 0.59
N ALA A 113 22.10 3.52 -0.33
CA ALA A 113 20.85 3.91 -0.97
C ALA A 113 20.05 2.72 -1.52
N ALA A 114 18.73 2.92 -1.66
CA ALA A 114 17.86 1.91 -2.21
C ALA A 114 18.25 1.55 -3.65
N ASP A 115 18.40 0.25 -3.91
CA ASP A 115 18.64 -0.34 -5.22
C ASP A 115 17.91 -1.68 -5.42
N ALA A 116 18.11 -2.30 -6.57
CA ALA A 116 17.42 -3.54 -6.90
C ALA A 116 17.95 -4.69 -6.02
N GLY A 117 17.04 -5.43 -5.37
CA GLY A 117 17.38 -6.49 -4.42
C GLY A 117 17.20 -6.10 -2.95
N ASP A 118 17.13 -4.80 -2.65
CA ASP A 118 16.71 -4.30 -1.35
C ASP A 118 15.27 -4.67 -1.01
N ARG A 119 14.91 -4.56 0.27
CA ARG A 119 13.65 -5.08 0.78
C ARG A 119 12.84 -4.04 1.53
N VAL A 120 11.53 -4.06 1.33
CA VAL A 120 10.58 -3.46 2.27
C VAL A 120 10.07 -4.56 3.19
N ILE A 121 10.41 -4.47 4.48
CA ILE A 121 9.85 -5.33 5.51
C ILE A 121 8.51 -4.75 5.92
N VAL A 122 7.42 -5.44 5.58
CA VAL A 122 6.06 -5.05 5.96
C VAL A 122 5.64 -5.83 7.20
N SER A 123 5.10 -5.12 8.19
CA SER A 123 4.46 -5.70 9.38
C SER A 123 3.01 -5.25 9.44
N VAL A 124 2.08 -6.21 9.54
CA VAL A 124 0.64 -6.01 9.68
C VAL A 124 0.22 -6.49 11.06
N SER A 125 -0.19 -5.56 11.93
CA SER A 125 -0.74 -5.88 13.24
C SER A 125 -2.26 -5.90 13.17
N VAL A 126 -2.84 -7.08 13.42
CA VAL A 126 -4.28 -7.34 13.35
C VAL A 126 -4.81 -7.57 14.75
N ARG A 127 -5.86 -6.83 15.14
CA ARG A 127 -6.47 -6.90 16.47
C ARG A 127 -7.92 -7.33 16.38
N ASN A 128 -8.34 -8.23 17.26
CA ASN A 128 -9.74 -8.60 17.42
C ASN A 128 -10.41 -7.64 18.40
N GLU A 129 -11.28 -6.78 17.90
CA GLU A 129 -12.08 -5.83 18.69
C GLU A 129 -13.43 -6.41 19.11
N GLY A 130 -13.73 -7.64 18.66
CA GLY A 130 -14.95 -8.36 18.97
C GLY A 130 -14.92 -9.05 20.35
N ASN A 131 -16.03 -9.71 20.69
CA ASN A 131 -16.18 -10.48 21.93
C ASN A 131 -16.07 -12.01 21.73
N VAL A 132 -15.80 -12.45 20.49
CA VAL A 132 -15.55 -13.86 20.15
C VAL A 132 -14.26 -14.01 19.37
N SER A 133 -13.61 -15.17 19.48
CA SER A 133 -12.36 -15.48 18.80
C SER A 133 -12.54 -15.51 17.28
N VAL A 134 -11.55 -15.01 16.55
CA VAL A 134 -11.48 -15.09 15.08
C VAL A 134 -10.40 -16.08 14.72
N THR A 135 -10.73 -17.08 13.90
CA THR A 135 -9.80 -18.15 13.51
C THR A 135 -9.35 -18.00 12.07
N GLY A 136 -8.23 -18.62 11.70
CA GLY A 136 -7.73 -18.60 10.31
C GLY A 136 -7.37 -17.22 9.78
N VAL A 137 -7.00 -16.28 10.67
CA VAL A 137 -6.62 -14.93 10.29
C VAL A 137 -5.32 -14.97 9.48
N GLN A 138 -5.34 -14.44 8.27
CA GLN A 138 -4.22 -14.36 7.35
C GLN A 138 -4.05 -12.92 6.88
N ALA A 139 -2.80 -12.47 6.73
CA ALA A 139 -2.48 -11.17 6.16
C ALA A 139 -2.12 -11.30 4.67
N ALA A 140 -2.40 -10.25 3.90
CA ALA A 140 -1.99 -10.08 2.52
C ALA A 140 -1.52 -8.64 2.30
N ALA A 141 -0.67 -8.42 1.30
CA ALA A 141 -0.30 -7.07 0.88
C ALA A 141 -0.07 -7.02 -0.63
N ILE A 142 -0.38 -5.86 -1.20
CA ILE A 142 -0.01 -5.48 -2.57
C ILE A 142 0.80 -4.18 -2.52
N PHE A 143 1.77 -4.06 -3.42
CA PHE A 143 2.66 -2.91 -3.48
C PHE A 143 2.42 -2.12 -4.76
N SER A 144 2.38 -0.80 -4.63
CA SER A 144 2.18 0.11 -5.76
C SER A 144 3.00 1.37 -5.61
N ILE A 145 3.33 2.00 -6.74
CA ILE A 145 4.03 3.27 -6.83
C ILE A 145 3.22 4.15 -7.78
N ASP A 146 2.69 5.28 -7.29
CA ASP A 146 1.73 6.15 -7.98
C ASP A 146 0.55 5.39 -8.62
N GLY A 147 0.01 4.40 -7.90
CA GLY A 147 -1.10 3.59 -8.39
C GLY A 147 -0.73 2.56 -9.46
N VAL A 148 0.52 2.48 -9.87
CA VAL A 148 1.04 1.41 -10.73
C VAL A 148 1.54 0.26 -9.87
N ALA A 149 1.19 -0.97 -10.22
CA ALA A 149 1.66 -2.14 -9.49
C ALA A 149 3.20 -2.20 -9.49
N ALA A 150 3.76 -2.44 -8.31
CA ALA A 150 5.16 -2.77 -8.15
C ALA A 150 5.46 -4.13 -8.80
N THR A 151 6.70 -4.33 -9.21
CA THR A 151 7.15 -5.48 -10.01
C THR A 151 8.07 -6.43 -9.25
N GLY A 152 8.47 -6.05 -8.04
CA GLY A 152 9.18 -6.87 -7.07
C GLY A 152 8.38 -8.08 -6.59
N THR A 153 8.96 -8.82 -5.66
CA THR A 153 8.41 -10.10 -5.17
C THR A 153 8.15 -10.05 -3.67
N LEU A 154 6.94 -10.46 -3.27
CA LEU A 154 6.55 -10.56 -1.86
C LEU A 154 6.77 -11.99 -1.34
N SER A 155 7.41 -12.12 -0.18
CA SER A 155 7.49 -13.41 0.53
C SER A 155 6.14 -13.78 1.17
N GLU A 156 5.99 -15.05 1.57
CA GLU A 156 4.87 -15.42 2.43
C GLU A 156 4.94 -14.64 3.77
N PHE A 157 3.76 -14.40 4.34
CA PHE A 157 3.64 -13.84 5.69
C PHE A 157 3.98 -14.89 6.75
N ASP A 158 4.69 -14.46 7.79
CA ASP A 158 4.98 -15.25 8.98
C ASP A 158 4.37 -14.57 10.23
N PRO A 159 3.53 -15.28 11.02
CA PRO A 159 3.01 -16.62 10.74
C PRO A 159 2.09 -16.61 9.51
N SER A 160 1.91 -17.75 8.84
CA SER A 160 1.01 -17.81 7.68
C SER A 160 -0.47 -17.66 8.05
N SER A 161 -0.85 -18.05 9.26
CA SER A 161 -2.19 -17.83 9.83
C SER A 161 -2.18 -17.83 11.35
N ALA A 162 -3.20 -17.25 11.98
CA ALA A 162 -3.39 -17.29 13.43
C ALA A 162 -4.87 -17.33 13.86
N ALA A 163 -5.11 -17.75 15.11
CA ALA A 163 -6.37 -17.50 15.80
C ALA A 163 -6.17 -16.35 16.79
N ILE A 164 -7.07 -15.36 16.80
CA ILE A 164 -6.96 -14.14 17.59
C ILE A 164 -8.13 -14.09 18.58
N GLU A 165 -7.80 -14.24 19.86
CA GLU A 165 -8.77 -14.13 20.96
C GLU A 165 -9.31 -12.69 21.11
N PRO A 166 -10.49 -12.50 21.72
CA PRO A 166 -11.04 -11.18 22.00
C PRO A 166 -10.04 -10.24 22.68
N GLY A 167 -9.85 -9.05 22.12
CA GLY A 167 -8.93 -8.03 22.63
C GLY A 167 -7.44 -8.32 22.42
N ALA A 168 -7.08 -9.47 21.82
CA ALA A 168 -5.71 -9.79 21.46
C ALA A 168 -5.34 -9.20 20.08
N ALA A 169 -4.03 -9.13 19.81
CA ALA A 169 -3.49 -8.77 18.51
C ALA A 169 -2.43 -9.77 18.06
N GLN A 170 -2.31 -9.95 16.75
CA GLN A 170 -1.31 -10.78 16.08
C GLN A 170 -0.56 -9.93 15.06
N GLU A 171 0.76 -10.09 15.05
CA GLU A 171 1.62 -9.48 14.03
C GLU A 171 1.94 -10.49 12.92
N PHE A 172 1.85 -10.05 11.67
CA PHE A 172 2.20 -10.80 10.47
C PHE A 172 3.28 -10.03 9.71
N THR A 173 4.39 -10.68 9.40
CA THR A 173 5.52 -10.03 8.72
C THR A 173 5.84 -10.66 7.38
N ALA A 174 6.18 -9.86 6.39
CA ALA A 174 6.66 -10.31 5.09
C ALA A 174 7.73 -9.35 4.54
N SER A 175 8.51 -9.80 3.56
CA SER A 175 9.51 -8.98 2.87
C SER A 175 9.19 -8.85 1.40
N PHE A 176 9.14 -7.62 0.90
CA PHE A 176 8.97 -7.29 -0.51
C PHE A 176 10.33 -6.90 -1.12
N THR A 177 10.87 -7.75 -2.00
CA THR A 177 12.16 -7.48 -2.68
C THR A 177 11.94 -6.57 -3.87
N LEU A 178 12.61 -5.42 -3.89
CA LEU A 178 12.47 -4.39 -4.90
C LEU A 178 13.12 -4.79 -6.23
N SER A 179 12.43 -4.50 -7.33
CA SER A 179 13.04 -4.51 -8.66
C SER A 179 13.71 -3.16 -8.95
N ALA A 180 14.57 -3.11 -9.97
CA ALA A 180 15.14 -1.84 -10.45
C ALA A 180 14.07 -0.83 -10.88
N ALA A 181 12.96 -1.31 -11.48
CA ALA A 181 11.84 -0.46 -11.88
C ALA A 181 11.09 0.13 -10.68
N ASP A 182 11.01 -0.60 -9.57
CA ASP A 182 10.32 -0.13 -8.37
C ASP A 182 11.12 0.95 -7.66
N VAL A 183 12.43 0.73 -7.50
CA VAL A 183 13.35 1.74 -6.96
C VAL A 183 13.30 3.02 -7.80
N PHE A 184 13.48 2.89 -9.11
CA PHE A 184 13.48 4.04 -10.01
C PHE A 184 12.17 4.85 -9.92
N ARG A 185 11.03 4.16 -9.93
CA ARG A 185 9.72 4.84 -9.89
C ARG A 185 9.42 5.46 -8.53
N SER A 186 10.00 4.95 -7.44
CA SER A 186 9.71 5.43 -6.08
C SER A 186 10.71 6.48 -5.58
N ALA A 187 11.94 6.47 -6.08
CA ALA A 187 13.01 7.34 -5.60
C ALA A 187 12.65 8.83 -5.73
N GLY A 188 12.81 9.56 -4.62
CA GLY A 188 12.53 10.99 -4.55
C GLY A 188 11.05 11.37 -4.51
N ARG A 189 10.14 10.40 -4.40
CA ARG A 189 8.69 10.66 -4.28
C ARG A 189 8.26 10.74 -2.82
N GLU A 190 7.28 11.60 -2.55
CA GLU A 190 6.74 11.84 -1.21
C GLU A 190 6.11 10.57 -0.61
N ASP A 191 5.31 9.85 -1.41
CA ASP A 191 4.64 8.61 -0.98
C ASP A 191 5.50 7.35 -1.16
N GLY A 192 6.62 7.44 -1.89
CA GLY A 192 7.53 6.34 -2.18
C GLY A 192 6.83 5.08 -2.68
N ILE A 193 6.90 4.00 -1.90
CA ILE A 193 6.23 2.72 -2.17
C ILE A 193 5.05 2.59 -1.20
N LEU A 194 3.84 2.42 -1.75
CA LEU A 194 2.63 2.17 -0.96
C LEU A 194 2.38 0.66 -0.83
N ALA A 195 2.43 0.16 0.40
CA ALA A 195 1.94 -1.16 0.77
C ALA A 195 0.47 -1.04 1.18
N THR A 196 -0.43 -1.65 0.40
CA THR A 196 -1.84 -1.83 0.79
C THR A 196 -1.99 -3.22 1.36
N ALA A 197 -2.27 -3.29 2.65
CA ALA A 197 -2.38 -4.54 3.40
C ALA A 197 -3.85 -4.84 3.73
N SER A 198 -4.17 -6.13 3.83
CA SER A 198 -5.45 -6.60 4.33
C SER A 198 -5.24 -7.81 5.23
N ALA A 199 -6.21 -8.04 6.10
CA ALA A 199 -6.29 -9.24 6.91
C ALA A 199 -7.71 -9.78 6.85
N ALA A 200 -7.84 -11.10 6.76
CA ALA A 200 -9.14 -11.77 6.74
C ALA A 200 -9.10 -13.05 7.58
N GLY A 201 -10.22 -13.39 8.21
CA GLY A 201 -10.40 -14.62 8.98
C GLY A 201 -11.88 -14.95 9.18
N ASP A 202 -12.15 -15.98 9.98
CA ASP A 202 -13.50 -16.52 10.19
C ASP A 202 -13.97 -16.33 11.64
N GLY A 203 -15.08 -15.62 11.80
CA GLY A 203 -15.84 -15.52 13.05
C GLY A 203 -17.07 -16.44 13.07
N PRO A 204 -17.74 -16.58 14.22
CA PRO A 204 -18.94 -17.42 14.35
C PRO A 204 -20.11 -17.03 13.44
N SER A 205 -20.16 -15.77 13.00
CA SER A 205 -21.19 -15.23 12.11
C SER A 205 -20.75 -15.11 10.65
N GLY A 206 -19.55 -15.58 10.31
CA GLY A 206 -18.98 -15.52 8.96
C GLY A 206 -17.61 -14.85 8.91
N ALA A 207 -17.15 -14.59 7.68
CA ALA A 207 -15.86 -13.98 7.42
C ALA A 207 -15.81 -12.53 7.91
N VAL A 208 -14.64 -12.12 8.39
CA VAL A 208 -14.32 -10.76 8.84
C VAL A 208 -13.02 -10.31 8.18
N ALA A 209 -12.91 -9.02 7.91
CA ALA A 209 -11.73 -8.44 7.29
C ALA A 209 -11.41 -7.06 7.84
N ALA A 210 -10.15 -6.66 7.70
CA ALA A 210 -9.66 -5.32 7.99
C ALA A 210 -8.59 -4.93 6.98
N ASP A 211 -8.57 -3.67 6.59
CA ASP A 211 -7.58 -3.11 5.68
C ASP A 211 -6.63 -2.17 6.42
N ALA A 212 -5.41 -2.05 5.92
CA ALA A 212 -4.40 -1.13 6.41
C ALA A 212 -3.48 -0.70 5.27
N SER A 213 -2.66 0.33 5.48
CA SER A 213 -1.64 0.70 4.52
C SER A 213 -0.41 1.32 5.20
N ALA A 214 0.71 1.27 4.49
CA ALA A 214 1.95 1.93 4.88
C ALA A 214 2.65 2.50 3.65
N SER A 215 3.15 3.72 3.76
CA SER A 215 4.01 4.33 2.75
C SER A 215 5.47 4.24 3.20
N VAL A 216 6.35 3.86 2.27
CA VAL A 216 7.78 3.72 2.52
C VAL A 216 8.54 4.64 1.59
N ALA A 217 9.12 5.70 2.14
CA ALA A 217 9.88 6.67 1.38
C ALA A 217 11.17 6.05 0.84
N VAL A 218 11.50 6.38 -0.41
CA VAL A 218 12.77 6.03 -1.04
C VAL A 218 13.50 7.32 -1.37
N MET A 219 14.64 7.57 -0.72
CA MET A 219 15.41 8.79 -0.93
C MET A 219 16.06 8.81 -2.30
N ALA A 220 16.06 9.97 -2.93
CA ALA A 220 16.83 10.20 -4.16
C ALA A 220 18.33 10.20 -3.85
N ASN A 221 19.09 9.43 -4.61
CA ASN A 221 20.55 9.35 -4.56
C ASN A 221 21.14 9.47 -5.98
N PRO A 222 21.24 10.69 -6.54
CA PRO A 222 21.80 10.91 -7.88
C PRO A 222 23.32 10.73 -7.89
N ARG A 223 23.84 9.83 -8.73
CA ARG A 223 25.28 9.55 -8.85
C ARG A 223 25.68 9.19 -10.27
N LEU A 224 26.82 9.70 -10.72
CA LEU A 224 27.45 9.34 -11.99
C LEU A 224 28.82 8.69 -11.77
N SER A 225 29.15 7.74 -12.62
CA SER A 225 30.50 7.23 -12.83
C SER A 225 30.97 7.58 -14.23
N LEU A 226 32.27 7.83 -14.41
CA LEU A 226 32.89 8.11 -15.70
C LEU A 226 34.16 7.29 -15.84
N THR A 227 34.29 6.56 -16.95
CA THR A 227 35.57 5.98 -17.39
C THR A 227 36.02 6.65 -18.68
N LYS A 228 37.35 6.78 -18.85
CA LYS A 228 38.00 7.34 -20.04
C LYS A 228 39.07 6.38 -20.50
N GLU A 229 38.99 5.95 -21.75
CA GLU A 229 39.97 5.08 -22.40
C GLU A 229 40.56 5.80 -23.61
N ALA A 230 41.84 5.53 -23.94
CA ALA A 230 42.53 6.15 -25.05
C ALA A 230 43.29 5.09 -25.87
N THR A 231 43.15 5.13 -27.19
CA THR A 231 43.84 4.25 -28.14
C THR A 231 44.59 5.06 -29.18
N LEU A 232 45.89 4.79 -29.35
CA LEU A 232 46.74 5.46 -30.34
C LEU A 232 46.75 4.70 -31.67
N ALA A 233 46.38 5.40 -32.75
CA ALA A 233 46.49 4.94 -34.13
C ALA A 233 47.62 5.72 -34.84
N LYS A 234 48.59 4.98 -35.39
CA LYS A 234 49.75 5.53 -36.09
C LYS A 234 49.39 6.02 -37.48
N ALA A 235 49.88 7.21 -37.85
CA ALA A 235 49.85 7.66 -39.24
C ALA A 235 50.85 6.88 -40.10
N ASP A 236 50.60 6.83 -41.41
CA ASP A 236 51.48 6.13 -42.35
C ASP A 236 52.90 6.72 -42.32
N GLY A 237 53.90 5.87 -42.03
CA GLY A 237 55.31 6.27 -41.93
C GLY A 237 55.80 6.55 -40.51
N ASN A 238 54.90 6.62 -39.54
CA ASN A 238 55.23 6.72 -38.12
C ASN A 238 55.48 5.31 -37.54
N SER A 239 56.57 5.14 -36.78
CA SER A 239 57.00 3.82 -36.27
C SER A 239 57.58 3.85 -34.85
N GLY A 240 57.56 5.02 -34.21
CA GLY A 240 57.95 5.18 -32.82
C GLY A 240 56.96 4.52 -31.86
N THR A 241 57.39 4.37 -30.61
CA THR A 241 56.59 3.73 -29.55
C THR A 241 55.64 4.69 -28.83
N GLY A 242 55.82 6.00 -28.99
CA GLY A 242 54.96 7.06 -28.43
C GLY A 242 54.28 7.84 -29.55
N ALA A 243 53.23 8.61 -29.25
CA ALA A 243 52.49 9.41 -30.23
C ALA A 243 53.41 10.33 -31.05
N GLU A 244 53.15 10.50 -32.34
CA GLU A 244 53.90 11.34 -33.27
C GLU A 244 52.94 12.30 -33.99
N THR A 245 53.44 13.45 -34.46
CA THR A 245 52.63 14.41 -35.23
C THR A 245 51.90 13.69 -36.39
N GLY A 246 50.60 13.93 -36.49
CA GLY A 246 49.71 13.28 -37.47
C GLY A 246 49.08 11.97 -37.00
N ASP A 247 49.55 11.36 -35.91
CA ASP A 247 48.86 10.22 -35.29
C ASP A 247 47.46 10.62 -34.79
N THR A 248 46.56 9.65 -34.67
CA THR A 248 45.22 9.87 -34.10
C THR A 248 45.08 9.16 -32.77
N ILE A 249 44.64 9.86 -31.74
CA ILE A 249 44.24 9.28 -30.45
C ILE A 249 42.72 9.22 -30.41
N SER A 250 42.16 8.03 -30.28
CA SER A 250 40.74 7.82 -30.08
C SER A 250 40.44 7.71 -28.59
N TYR A 251 39.63 8.62 -28.07
CA TYR A 251 39.13 8.63 -26.69
C TYR A 251 37.72 8.09 -26.64
N VAL A 252 37.46 7.19 -25.69
CA VAL A 252 36.15 6.64 -25.41
C VAL A 252 35.80 6.95 -23.96
N TYR A 253 34.71 7.68 -23.75
CA TYR A 253 34.19 8.03 -22.44
C TYR A 253 32.93 7.22 -22.17
N THR A 254 32.85 6.50 -21.07
CA THR A 254 31.60 5.83 -20.65
C THR A 254 31.09 6.49 -19.38
N VAL A 255 29.91 7.13 -19.48
CA VAL A 255 29.20 7.69 -18.33
C VAL A 255 28.11 6.71 -17.91
N SER A 256 28.07 6.38 -16.63
CA SER A 256 27.04 5.49 -16.06
C SER A 256 26.31 6.18 -14.94
N ASN A 257 24.98 6.08 -14.93
CA ASN A 257 24.17 6.49 -13.79
C ASN A 257 24.13 5.34 -12.78
N ILE A 258 24.93 5.50 -11.72
CA ILE A 258 25.03 4.56 -10.60
C ILE A 258 24.18 5.03 -9.41
N GLY A 259 23.29 5.99 -9.64
CA GLY A 259 22.28 6.43 -8.69
C GLY A 259 20.93 5.76 -8.93
N ASN A 260 19.93 6.14 -8.14
CA ASN A 260 18.58 5.55 -8.19
C ASN A 260 17.52 6.47 -8.82
N VAL A 261 17.92 7.64 -9.31
CA VAL A 261 17.05 8.60 -10.03
C VAL A 261 17.60 8.90 -11.41
N ALA A 262 16.73 9.28 -12.35
CA ALA A 262 17.15 9.75 -13.66
C ALA A 262 17.97 11.05 -13.54
N ILE A 263 19.02 11.16 -14.35
CA ILE A 263 19.85 12.36 -14.44
C ILE A 263 19.64 12.98 -15.81
N THR A 264 19.30 14.26 -15.84
CA THR A 264 19.03 14.98 -17.08
C THR A 264 20.20 15.86 -17.51
N ALA A 265 20.27 16.18 -18.80
CA ALA A 265 21.29 17.05 -19.40
C ALA A 265 22.72 16.60 -19.05
N VAL A 266 23.03 15.32 -19.28
CA VAL A 266 24.36 14.76 -19.06
C VAL A 266 25.29 15.23 -20.16
N THR A 267 26.36 15.94 -19.79
CA THR A 267 27.36 16.47 -20.72
C THR A 267 28.76 16.01 -20.33
N ILE A 268 29.64 15.79 -21.31
CA ILE A 268 31.08 15.63 -21.06
C ILE A 268 31.82 16.89 -21.46
N SER A 269 32.73 17.32 -20.59
CA SER A 269 33.79 18.27 -20.89
C SER A 269 35.14 17.63 -20.59
N ASP A 270 36.02 17.56 -21.58
CA ASP A 270 37.41 17.16 -21.41
C ASP A 270 38.31 18.31 -21.85
N LEU A 271 39.33 18.64 -21.05
CA LEU A 271 40.28 19.70 -21.35
C LEU A 271 41.60 19.07 -21.78
N HIS A 272 42.00 19.28 -23.04
CA HIS A 272 43.31 18.87 -23.52
C HIS A 272 44.36 19.96 -23.17
N GLU A 273 45.44 19.59 -22.47
CA GLU A 273 46.53 20.53 -22.20
C GLU A 273 47.24 20.88 -23.52
N GLY A 274 47.24 22.18 -23.88
CA GLY A 274 47.74 22.70 -25.16
C GLY A 274 46.78 23.66 -25.85
N SER A 275 45.49 23.63 -25.47
CA SER A 275 44.47 24.58 -25.92
C SER A 275 44.42 25.76 -24.94
N THR A 276 44.89 26.94 -25.36
CA THR A 276 44.90 28.14 -24.50
C THR A 276 43.49 28.50 -24.06
N LEU A 277 43.25 28.50 -22.74
CA LEU A 277 42.07 29.04 -22.09
C LEU A 277 41.86 30.51 -22.50
N LEU A 278 40.80 30.78 -23.27
CA LEU A 278 40.15 32.08 -23.28
C LEU A 278 38.99 32.02 -22.29
N SER A 279 39.14 32.72 -21.18
CA SER A 279 38.09 32.92 -20.18
C SER A 279 36.82 33.48 -20.83
N ALA A 280 35.72 32.78 -20.68
CA ALA A 280 34.40 33.37 -20.55
C ALA A 280 33.63 32.53 -19.53
N GLU A 281 33.04 33.18 -18.55
CA GLU A 281 32.06 32.59 -17.64
C GLU A 281 31.09 31.71 -18.43
N ALA A 282 30.93 30.45 -18.00
CA ALA A 282 30.04 29.46 -18.58
C ALA A 282 30.13 29.32 -20.13
N GLY A 283 31.15 28.64 -20.65
CA GLY A 283 31.19 28.33 -22.09
C GLY A 283 32.52 27.95 -22.72
N GLY A 284 33.47 27.38 -21.97
CA GLY A 284 34.68 26.78 -22.54
C GLY A 284 34.45 25.32 -22.92
N VAL A 285 33.63 25.09 -23.95
CA VAL A 285 33.35 23.77 -24.51
C VAL A 285 34.41 23.49 -25.58
N GLU A 286 35.19 22.42 -25.45
CA GLU A 286 35.73 21.80 -26.66
C GLU A 286 34.55 21.22 -27.44
N THR A 287 34.06 21.94 -28.45
CA THR A 287 33.22 21.38 -29.50
C THR A 287 34.15 20.78 -30.56
N GLY A 288 34.94 19.78 -30.18
CA GLY A 288 35.41 18.82 -31.18
C GLY A 288 34.20 18.12 -31.80
N PRO A 289 34.24 17.66 -33.06
CA PRO A 289 33.15 16.88 -33.61
C PRO A 289 33.12 15.52 -32.89
N TRP A 290 32.43 15.47 -31.75
CA TRP A 290 32.04 14.24 -31.08
C TRP A 290 31.49 13.29 -32.14
N ASN A 291 32.12 12.14 -32.26
CA ASN A 291 32.00 11.32 -33.47
C ASN A 291 30.71 10.50 -33.45
N GLU A 292 30.26 10.13 -32.25
CA GLU A 292 29.10 9.28 -32.05
C GLU A 292 28.71 9.28 -30.56
N THR A 293 27.41 9.34 -30.29
CA THR A 293 26.84 9.02 -28.98
C THR A 293 26.12 7.69 -29.13
N GLU A 294 26.60 6.63 -28.48
CA GLU A 294 25.96 5.32 -28.52
C GLU A 294 25.44 4.94 -27.14
N LEU A 295 24.16 4.54 -27.09
CA LEU A 295 23.54 3.97 -25.90
C LEU A 295 24.02 2.53 -25.71
N LYS A 296 24.70 2.23 -24.60
CA LYS A 296 25.22 0.86 -24.34
C LYS A 296 24.26 -0.01 -23.54
N ALA A 297 23.37 0.59 -22.75
CA ALA A 297 22.35 -0.12 -22.00
C ALA A 297 21.14 0.79 -21.72
N ASP A 298 19.95 0.32 -22.08
CA ASP A 298 18.67 0.94 -21.72
C ASP A 298 17.92 0.04 -20.75
N VAL A 299 18.12 0.31 -19.47
CA VAL A 299 17.38 -0.35 -18.42
C VAL A 299 16.12 0.49 -18.22
N LEU A 300 14.96 -0.06 -18.61
CA LEU A 300 13.60 0.49 -18.44
C LEU A 300 13.05 1.41 -19.55
N GLU A 301 13.70 1.53 -20.72
CA GLU A 301 13.22 2.35 -21.86
C GLU A 301 13.05 3.85 -21.50
N LEU A 302 13.95 4.37 -20.67
CA LEU A 302 13.89 5.75 -20.18
C LEU A 302 15.03 6.61 -20.70
N ASN A 303 15.99 5.98 -21.38
CA ASN A 303 17.10 6.70 -21.97
C ASN A 303 16.63 7.37 -23.25
N ASP A 304 16.59 8.70 -23.23
CA ASP A 304 16.17 9.53 -24.35
C ASP A 304 17.25 10.56 -24.67
N ASP A 305 17.48 10.76 -25.95
CA ASP A 305 18.39 11.76 -26.49
C ASP A 305 17.69 12.47 -27.66
N THR A 306 16.88 13.47 -27.31
CA THR A 306 16.25 14.39 -28.27
C THR A 306 17.12 15.61 -28.56
N SER A 307 18.29 15.71 -27.92
CA SER A 307 19.16 16.88 -27.96
C SER A 307 19.68 17.16 -29.36
N GLY A 308 19.79 16.12 -30.19
CA GLY A 308 20.35 16.17 -31.53
C GLY A 308 21.79 16.71 -31.56
N THR A 309 22.47 16.77 -30.41
CA THR A 309 23.75 17.43 -30.22
C THR A 309 24.76 16.42 -29.69
N ASN A 310 25.75 16.08 -30.50
CA ASN A 310 26.81 15.17 -30.08
C ASN A 310 27.55 15.76 -28.85
N GLY A 311 27.79 14.92 -27.83
CA GLY A 311 28.39 15.36 -26.55
C GLY A 311 27.40 15.74 -25.44
N SER A 312 26.09 15.67 -25.71
CA SER A 312 25.02 15.86 -24.74
C SER A 312 24.07 14.66 -24.74
N TRP A 313 23.43 14.38 -23.61
CA TRP A 313 22.40 13.37 -23.47
C TRP A 313 21.27 13.90 -22.58
N ASP A 314 20.01 13.81 -23.04
CA ASP A 314 18.89 14.47 -22.37
C ASP A 314 18.48 13.80 -21.07
N VAL A 315 18.30 12.47 -21.06
CA VAL A 315 17.86 11.72 -19.88
C VAL A 315 18.61 10.41 -19.77
N LEU A 316 19.41 10.25 -18.71
CA LEU A 316 20.08 9.00 -18.34
C LEU A 316 19.37 8.37 -17.13
N GLY A 317 18.57 7.33 -17.39
CA GLY A 317 17.90 6.53 -16.36
C GLY A 317 18.87 5.83 -15.41
N ALA A 318 18.38 5.44 -14.23
CA ALA A 318 19.17 4.69 -13.25
C ALA A 318 19.65 3.35 -13.83
N GLY A 319 20.93 3.01 -13.63
CA GLY A 319 21.56 1.84 -14.24
C GLY A 319 21.89 1.99 -15.73
N GLY A 320 21.51 3.11 -16.36
CA GLY A 320 21.86 3.42 -17.75
C GLY A 320 23.32 3.79 -17.93
N ALA A 321 23.85 3.53 -19.13
CA ALA A 321 25.20 3.95 -19.52
C ALA A 321 25.26 4.43 -20.98
N ILE A 322 25.97 5.53 -21.18
CA ILE A 322 26.16 6.20 -22.47
C ILE A 322 27.64 6.32 -22.79
N THR A 323 27.99 6.25 -24.08
CA THR A 323 29.38 6.41 -24.53
C THR A 323 29.52 7.62 -25.45
N PHE A 324 30.56 8.42 -25.21
CA PHE A 324 31.00 9.49 -26.09
C PHE A 324 32.36 9.13 -26.67
N THR A 325 32.56 9.38 -27.96
CA THR A 325 33.85 9.18 -28.64
C THR A 325 34.40 10.51 -29.13
N TYR A 326 35.72 10.72 -28.94
CA TYR A 326 36.46 11.87 -29.46
C TYR A 326 37.76 11.41 -30.11
N ASN A 327 37.99 11.78 -31.36
CA ASN A 327 39.26 11.53 -32.04
C ASN A 327 40.09 12.82 -32.11
N HIS A 328 41.30 12.76 -31.55
CA HIS A 328 42.28 13.84 -31.56
C HIS A 328 43.40 13.52 -32.54
N THR A 329 43.74 14.45 -33.43
CA THR A 329 44.93 14.31 -34.28
C THR A 329 46.08 15.08 -33.63
N VAL A 330 47.15 14.36 -33.32
CA VAL A 330 48.35 14.91 -32.68
C VAL A 330 48.97 15.98 -33.57
N THR A 331 49.12 17.18 -33.03
CA THR A 331 49.64 18.32 -33.78
C THR A 331 51.10 18.58 -33.47
N GLN A 332 51.79 19.23 -34.40
CA GLN A 332 53.17 19.65 -34.20
C GLN A 332 53.31 20.63 -33.02
N ALA A 333 52.30 21.47 -32.78
CA ALA A 333 52.30 22.45 -31.70
C ALA A 333 52.28 21.80 -30.31
N GLU A 334 51.61 20.66 -30.15
CA GLU A 334 51.56 19.90 -28.88
C GLU A 334 52.92 19.30 -28.52
N PHE A 335 53.70 18.91 -29.54
CA PHE A 335 55.07 18.47 -29.36
C PHE A 335 56.01 19.62 -29.00
N GLU A 336 55.81 20.79 -29.61
CA GLU A 336 56.64 21.97 -29.39
C GLU A 336 56.35 22.70 -28.06
N ALA A 337 55.24 22.36 -27.40
CA ALA A 337 54.81 22.93 -26.12
C ALA A 337 55.35 22.19 -24.87
N GLN A 338 56.01 21.04 -25.03
CA GLN A 338 56.65 20.26 -23.95
C GLN A 338 58.05 20.81 -23.59
#